data_AF-A0A7C1D9X3-F1
#
_entry.id   AF-A0A7C1D9X3-F1
#
_cell.length_a   1.000
_cell.length_b   1.000
_cell.length_c   1.000
_cell.angle_alpha   90.00
_cell.angle_beta   90.00
_cell.angle_gamma   90.00
#
_symmetry.space_group_name_H-M   'P 1'
#
loop_
_entity.id
_entity.type
_entity.pdbx_description
1 polymer ?
#
loop_
_entity_poly.entity_id
_entity_poly.type
_entity_poly.pdbx_seq_one_letter_code
_entity_poly.pdbx_strand_id
1 'polypeptide(L)'
;MKSNRGFTLIEVIITITLIAIAAALFVAYIGTAFTKSPVSSGMVAKQYALIQEMEIITSKYRQEIENGTLDLNNFLANPVNVNPFVDAANTGFRQLTGDGGYVTGQVLMVTLRDGDQSVMSIFSQ
;
A
#
# COMPACT_ATOMS: atom_id res chain seq x y z
N MET A 1 44.86 22.01 49.24
CA MET A 1 45.56 22.30 47.98
C MET A 1 44.67 21.83 46.83
N LYS A 2 44.17 22.75 45.99
CA LYS A 2 43.26 22.43 44.87
C LYS A 2 44.13 22.08 43.66
N SER A 3 44.10 20.82 43.22
CA SER A 3 44.87 20.37 42.04
C SER A 3 44.16 20.83 40.78
N ASN A 4 44.61 21.91 40.15
CA ASN A 4 44.19 22.29 38.81
C ASN A 4 44.95 21.43 37.80
N ARG A 5 44.41 20.25 37.47
CA ARG A 5 44.87 19.47 36.32
C ARG A 5 44.19 20.06 35.07
N GLY A 6 44.95 20.77 34.25
CA GLY A 6 44.48 21.27 32.95
C GLY A 6 44.29 20.12 31.95
N PHE A 7 43.51 20.37 30.90
CA PHE A 7 43.33 19.42 29.80
C PHE A 7 44.65 19.18 29.07
N THR A 8 45.00 17.91 28.90
CA THR A 8 46.14 17.54 28.05
C THR A 8 45.73 17.54 26.57
N LEU A 9 46.66 17.81 25.67
CA LEU A 9 46.40 17.78 24.23
C LEU A 9 45.82 16.43 23.79
N ILE A 10 46.34 15.34 24.34
CA ILE A 10 45.88 13.99 24.03
C ILE A 10 44.43 13.75 24.47
N GLU A 11 44.03 14.30 25.62
CA GLU A 11 42.66 14.20 26.13
C GLU A 11 41.66 14.99 25.27
N VAL A 12 42.06 16.15 24.76
CA VAL A 12 41.25 16.93 23.81
C VAL A 12 41.07 16.17 22.49
N ILE A 13 42.14 15.56 21.98
CA ILE A 13 42.05 14.75 20.75
C ILE A 13 41.07 13.59 20.98
N ILE A 14 41.24 12.81 22.05
CA ILE A 14 40.40 11.63 22.35
C ILE A 14 38.92 12.00 22.49
N THR A 15 38.62 13.09 23.22
CA THR A 15 37.23 13.52 23.42
C THR A 15 36.56 13.94 22.11
N ILE A 16 37.26 14.66 21.23
CA ILE A 16 36.74 15.04 19.92
C ILE A 16 36.51 13.80 19.04
N THR A 17 37.43 12.82 19.03
CA THR A 17 37.25 11.59 18.25
C THR A 17 36.05 10.80 18.73
N LEU A 18 35.85 10.69 20.05
CA LEU A 18 34.70 9.98 20.62
C LEU A 18 33.37 10.66 20.27
N ILE A 19 33.32 12.00 20.33
CA ILE A 19 32.14 12.77 19.92
C ILE A 19 31.85 12.58 18.43
N ALA A 20 32.87 12.59 17.58
CA ALA A 20 32.71 12.39 16.14
C ALA A 20 32.15 11.00 15.80
N ILE A 21 32.67 9.95 16.46
CA ILE A 21 32.18 8.58 16.31
C ILE A 21 30.73 8.47 16.79
N ALA A 22 30.42 9.02 17.98
CA ALA A 22 29.08 9.01 18.54
C ALA A 22 28.08 9.75 17.63
N ALA A 23 28.46 10.91 17.09
CA ALA A 23 27.64 11.68 16.16
C ALA A 23 27.39 10.90 14.85
N ALA A 24 28.41 10.25 14.29
CA ALA A 24 28.26 9.45 13.08
C ALA A 24 27.28 8.28 13.28
N LEU A 25 27.39 7.56 14.41
CA LEU A 25 26.46 6.49 14.76
C LEU A 25 25.04 7.01 14.98
N PHE A 26 24.89 8.15 15.65
CA PHE A 26 23.59 8.77 15.92
C PHE A 26 22.87 9.18 14.63
N VAL A 27 23.59 9.81 13.69
CA VAL A 27 23.02 10.22 12.39
C VAL A 27 22.59 9.01 11.56
N ALA A 28 23.41 7.95 11.50
CA ALA A 28 23.07 6.73 10.77
C ALA A 28 21.84 6.01 11.35
N TYR A 29 21.73 5.97 12.68
CA TYR A 29 20.62 5.29 13.36
C TYR A 29 19.31 6.08 13.28
N ILE A 30 19.32 7.37 13.61
CA ILE A 30 18.11 8.21 13.56
C ILE A 30 17.63 8.38 12.12
N GLY A 31 18.54 8.61 11.18
CA GLY A 31 18.20 8.79 9.78
C GLY A 31 17.48 7.58 9.18
N THR A 32 17.84 6.36 9.59
CA THR A 32 17.20 5.12 9.09
C THR A 32 15.95 4.72 9.87
N ALA A 33 15.92 4.93 11.19
CA ALA A 33 14.77 4.58 12.04
C ALA A 33 13.55 5.48 11.77
N PHE A 34 13.75 6.79 11.59
CA PHE A 34 12.64 7.72 11.35
C PHE A 34 12.12 7.70 9.91
N THR A 35 12.94 7.32 8.92
CA THR A 35 12.51 7.31 7.52
C THR A 35 11.80 6.02 7.12
N LYS A 36 12.15 4.88 7.71
CA LYS A 36 11.59 3.58 7.30
C LYS A 36 10.28 3.21 8.02
N SER A 37 10.09 3.66 9.26
CA SER A 37 8.91 3.28 10.06
C SER A 37 7.58 3.89 9.58
N PRO A 38 7.51 5.20 9.25
CA PRO A 38 6.27 5.82 8.75
C PRO A 38 5.88 5.39 7.33
N VAL A 39 6.87 4.98 6.53
CA VAL A 39 6.63 4.49 5.17
C VAL A 39 5.87 3.16 5.20
N SER A 40 6.23 2.27 6.14
CA SER A 40 5.53 0.99 6.32
C SER A 40 4.10 1.19 6.82
N SER A 41 3.88 2.05 7.82
CA SER A 41 2.54 2.30 8.34
C SER A 41 1.63 3.02 7.33
N GLY A 42 2.18 3.97 6.56
CA GLY A 42 1.45 4.62 5.47
C GLY A 42 1.06 3.65 4.34
N MET A 43 1.95 2.71 4.01
CA MET A 43 1.67 1.67 3.01
C MET A 43 0.57 0.71 3.47
N VAL A 44 0.54 0.33 4.75
CA VAL A 44 -0.53 -0.50 5.30
C VAL A 44 -1.87 0.25 5.35
N ALA A 45 -1.87 1.54 5.72
CA ALA A 45 -3.08 2.35 5.74
C ALA A 45 -3.72 2.49 4.34
N LYS A 46 -2.90 2.69 3.30
CA LYS A 46 -3.36 2.70 1.90
C LYS A 46 -3.96 1.35 1.49
N GLN A 47 -3.35 0.25 1.91
CA GLN A 47 -3.87 -1.09 1.62
C GLN A 47 -5.24 -1.32 2.27
N TYR A 48 -5.42 -0.91 3.52
CA TYR A 48 -6.71 -1.01 4.20
C TYR A 48 -7.81 -0.19 3.49
N ALA A 49 -7.48 1.01 3.00
CA ALA A 49 -8.43 1.81 2.23
C ALA A 49 -8.88 1.10 0.95
N LEU A 50 -7.94 0.53 0.18
CA LEU A 50 -8.27 -0.23 -1.03
C LEU A 50 -9.12 -1.48 -0.73
N ILE A 51 -8.81 -2.19 0.35
CA ILE A 51 -9.59 -3.37 0.78
C ILE A 51 -11.01 -2.97 1.17
N GLN A 52 -11.16 -1.90 1.97
CA GLN A 52 -12.47 -1.41 2.40
C GLN A 52 -13.34 -1.03 1.20
N GLU A 53 -12.78 -0.37 0.19
CA GLU A 53 -13.50 -0.02 -1.03
C GLU A 53 -13.91 -1.27 -1.84
N MET A 54 -13.04 -2.28 -1.91
CA MET A 54 -13.39 -3.57 -2.53
C MET A 54 -14.47 -4.33 -1.76
N GLU A 55 -14.48 -4.24 -0.43
CA GLU A 55 -15.53 -4.84 0.40
C GLU A 55 -16.89 -4.16 0.14
N ILE A 56 -16.92 -2.83 -0.01
CA ILE A 56 -18.14 -2.11 -0.37
C ILE A 56 -18.66 -2.54 -1.75
N ILE A 57 -17.77 -2.63 -2.74
CA ILE A 57 -18.12 -3.09 -4.10
C ILE A 57 -18.65 -4.53 -4.04
N THR A 58 -17.98 -5.42 -3.31
CA THR A 58 -18.39 -6.82 -3.17
C THR A 58 -19.71 -6.97 -2.40
N SER A 59 -19.96 -6.11 -1.41
CA SER A 59 -21.20 -6.08 -0.64
C SER A 59 -22.39 -5.70 -1.53
N LYS A 60 -22.24 -4.63 -2.34
CA LYS A 60 -23.26 -4.23 -3.33
C LYS A 60 -23.53 -5.32 -4.35
N TYR A 61 -22.48 -5.97 -4.83
CA TYR A 61 -22.61 -7.11 -5.75
C TYR A 61 -23.45 -8.24 -5.14
N ARG A 62 -23.16 -8.63 -3.89
CA ARG A 62 -23.95 -9.66 -3.17
C ARG A 62 -25.41 -9.25 -3.01
N GLN A 63 -25.65 -7.99 -2.67
CA GLN A 63 -27.00 -7.45 -2.54
C GLN A 63 -27.77 -7.49 -3.88
N GLU A 64 -27.13 -7.15 -4.99
CA GLU A 64 -27.76 -7.19 -6.32
C GLU A 64 -28.05 -8.63 -6.80
N ILE A 65 -27.20 -9.59 -6.43
CA ILE A 65 -27.48 -11.03 -6.64
C ILE A 65 -28.71 -11.47 -5.85
N GLU A 66 -28.75 -11.17 -4.55
CA GLU A 66 -29.85 -11.57 -3.67
C GLU A 66 -31.19 -10.98 -4.13
N ASN A 67 -31.17 -9.76 -4.67
CA ASN A 67 -32.34 -9.08 -5.21
C ASN A 67 -32.70 -9.53 -6.65
N GLY A 68 -31.86 -10.34 -7.31
CA GLY A 68 -32.06 -10.78 -8.69
C GLY A 68 -31.94 -9.65 -9.73
N THR A 69 -31.35 -8.52 -9.36
CA THR A 69 -31.21 -7.32 -10.20
C THR A 69 -29.82 -7.17 -10.82
N LEU A 70 -28.95 -8.16 -10.64
CA LEU A 70 -27.56 -8.08 -11.09
C LEU A 70 -27.47 -7.92 -12.61
N ASP A 71 -27.02 -6.74 -13.04
CA ASP A 71 -26.57 -6.45 -14.39
C ASP A 71 -25.14 -5.95 -14.32
N LEU A 72 -24.20 -6.76 -14.82
CA LEU A 72 -22.77 -6.45 -14.75
C LEU A 72 -22.41 -5.14 -15.49
N ASN A 73 -23.18 -4.71 -16.49
CA ASN A 73 -22.94 -3.44 -17.18
C ASN A 73 -23.31 -2.25 -16.29
N ASN A 74 -24.46 -2.35 -15.61
CA ASN A 74 -24.88 -1.33 -14.65
C ASN A 74 -23.95 -1.32 -13.44
N PHE A 75 -23.54 -2.49 -12.94
CA PHE A 75 -22.60 -2.62 -11.82
C PHE A 75 -21.23 -2.01 -12.15
N LEU A 76 -20.74 -2.21 -13.38
CA LEU A 76 -19.51 -1.55 -13.86
C LEU A 76 -19.68 -0.03 -13.92
N ALA A 77 -20.81 0.46 -14.44
CA ALA A 77 -21.09 1.89 -14.50
C ALA A 77 -21.25 2.51 -13.10
N ASN A 78 -21.87 1.79 -12.16
CA ASN A 78 -22.13 2.19 -10.79
C ASN A 78 -22.34 0.92 -9.95
N PRO A 79 -21.50 0.59 -8.95
CA PRO A 79 -20.61 1.47 -8.19
C PRO A 79 -19.13 1.50 -8.64
N VAL A 80 -18.73 0.73 -9.65
CA VAL A 80 -17.29 0.57 -9.95
C VAL A 80 -16.69 1.84 -10.55
N ASN A 81 -17.10 2.27 -11.75
CA ASN A 81 -16.46 3.40 -12.46
C ASN A 81 -16.59 4.77 -11.76
N VAL A 82 -17.43 4.89 -10.74
CA VAL A 82 -17.55 6.10 -9.91
C VAL A 82 -16.52 6.14 -8.77
N ASN A 83 -15.84 5.03 -8.48
CA ASN A 83 -14.87 4.95 -7.41
C ASN A 83 -13.51 5.54 -7.86
N PRO A 84 -12.93 6.50 -7.11
CA PRO A 84 -11.69 7.19 -7.50
C PRO A 84 -10.45 6.28 -7.53
N PHE A 85 -10.51 5.12 -6.87
CA PHE A 85 -9.41 4.15 -6.85
C PHE A 85 -9.47 3.18 -8.03
N VAL A 86 -10.46 3.23 -8.90
CA VAL A 86 -10.55 2.29 -10.02
C VAL A 86 -9.44 2.53 -11.04
N ASP A 87 -8.70 1.46 -11.32
CA ASP A 87 -7.81 1.41 -12.45
C ASP A 87 -8.62 1.07 -13.71
N ALA A 88 -9.04 2.12 -14.43
CA ALA A 88 -9.86 1.99 -15.63
C ALA A 88 -9.16 1.21 -16.78
N ALA A 89 -7.83 1.14 -16.79
CA ALA A 89 -7.10 0.39 -17.81
C ALA A 89 -7.19 -1.13 -17.55
N ASN A 90 -7.21 -1.52 -16.29
CA ASN A 90 -7.24 -2.92 -15.87
C ASN A 90 -8.65 -3.42 -15.52
N THR A 91 -9.59 -2.52 -15.26
CA THR A 91 -10.99 -2.85 -14.98
C THR A 91 -11.80 -3.03 -16.26
N GLY A 92 -12.59 -4.10 -16.32
CA GLY A 92 -13.54 -4.33 -17.40
C GLY A 92 -13.83 -5.80 -17.64
N PHE A 93 -14.67 -6.07 -18.63
CA PHE A 93 -15.01 -7.42 -19.01
C PHE A 93 -13.79 -8.15 -19.58
N ARG A 94 -13.58 -9.38 -19.13
CA ARG A 94 -12.55 -10.30 -19.60
C ARG A 94 -13.20 -11.63 -19.90
N GLN A 95 -12.66 -12.32 -20.91
CA GLN A 95 -13.07 -13.69 -21.19
C GLN A 95 -12.11 -14.62 -20.47
N LEU A 96 -12.66 -15.52 -19.65
CA LEU A 96 -11.88 -16.62 -19.11
C LEU A 96 -11.68 -17.64 -20.23
N THR A 97 -10.42 -17.86 -20.59
CA THR A 97 -10.04 -18.91 -21.53
C THR A 97 -9.47 -20.06 -20.72
N GLY A 98 -10.14 -21.20 -20.74
CA GLY A 98 -9.63 -22.43 -20.15
C GLY A 98 -8.51 -23.02 -20.99
N ASP A 99 -7.64 -23.82 -20.35
CA ASP A 99 -6.62 -24.60 -21.06
C ASP A 99 -7.33 -25.54 -22.05
N GLY A 100 -7.02 -25.39 -23.34
CA GLY A 100 -7.69 -26.10 -24.44
C GLY A 100 -8.66 -25.27 -25.30
N GLY A 101 -8.77 -23.95 -25.09
CA GLY A 101 -9.51 -23.05 -25.99
C GLY A 101 -11.02 -22.98 -25.72
N TYR A 102 -11.49 -23.49 -24.59
CA TYR A 102 -12.87 -23.32 -24.16
C TYR A 102 -13.06 -21.95 -23.52
N VAL A 103 -13.97 -21.14 -24.09
CA VAL A 103 -14.41 -19.88 -23.50
C VAL A 103 -15.42 -20.20 -22.41
N THR A 104 -15.03 -20.02 -21.14
CA THR A 104 -15.83 -20.43 -19.97
C THR A 104 -16.78 -19.36 -19.46
N GLY A 105 -16.72 -18.14 -20.00
CA GLY A 105 -17.68 -17.07 -19.69
C GLY A 105 -17.03 -15.69 -19.68
N GLN A 106 -17.84 -14.67 -19.93
CA GLN A 106 -17.45 -13.27 -19.76
C GLN A 106 -17.60 -12.91 -18.28
N VAL A 107 -16.50 -12.52 -17.64
CA VAL A 107 -16.48 -12.07 -16.25
C VAL A 107 -16.08 -10.61 -16.19
N LEU A 108 -16.58 -9.91 -15.18
CA LEU A 108 -16.16 -8.54 -14.89
C LEU A 108 -14.97 -8.57 -13.94
N MET A 109 -13.82 -8.10 -14.39
CA MET A 109 -12.65 -7.92 -13.55
C MET A 109 -12.60 -6.48 -13.06
N VAL A 110 -12.57 -6.28 -11.75
CA VAL A 110 -12.46 -4.96 -11.13
C VAL A 110 -11.11 -4.85 -10.45
N THR A 111 -10.39 -3.77 -10.74
CA THR A 111 -9.07 -3.49 -10.18
C THR A 111 -9.09 -2.11 -9.55
N LEU A 112 -8.79 -2.06 -8.24
CA LEU A 112 -8.50 -0.81 -7.55
C LEU A 112 -7.00 -0.63 -7.39
N ARG A 113 -6.53 0.61 -7.45
CA ARG A 113 -5.13 0.99 -7.36
C ARG A 113 -4.94 2.31 -6.61
N ASP A 114 -3.99 2.32 -5.68
CA ASP A 114 -3.44 3.53 -5.04
C ASP A 114 -1.90 3.44 -5.06
N GLY A 115 -1.29 4.19 -5.98
CA GLY A 115 0.16 4.17 -6.22
C GLY A 115 0.66 2.79 -6.67
N ASP A 116 1.48 2.16 -5.83
CA ASP A 116 2.10 0.85 -6.08
C ASP A 116 1.27 -0.33 -5.57
N GLN A 117 0.14 -0.07 -4.90
CA GLN A 117 -0.74 -1.12 -4.39
C GLN A 117 -1.97 -1.27 -5.28
N SER A 118 -2.35 -2.53 -5.52
CA SER A 118 -3.56 -2.86 -6.28
C SER A 118 -4.28 -4.05 -5.67
N VAL A 119 -5.61 -4.01 -5.70
CA VAL A 119 -6.49 -5.12 -5.30
C VAL A 119 -7.39 -5.45 -6.48
N MET A 120 -7.58 -6.74 -6.75
CA MET A 120 -8.38 -7.22 -7.86
C MET A 120 -9.43 -8.20 -7.37
N SER A 121 -10.64 -8.11 -7.92
CA SER A 121 -11.69 -9.10 -7.76
C SER A 121 -12.38 -9.38 -9.09
N ILE A 122 -12.97 -10.56 -9.19
CA ILE A 122 -13.69 -11.03 -10.37
C ILE A 122 -15.15 -11.25 -9.98
N PHE A 123 -16.05 -10.73 -10.80
CA PHE A 123 -17.49 -10.82 -10.64
C PHE A 123 -18.10 -11.52 -11.86
N SER A 124 -19.08 -12.39 -11.65
CA SER A 124 -19.66 -13.25 -12.69
C SER A 124 -21.13 -13.51 -12.44
N GLN A 125 -21.96 -13.45 -13.48
CA GLN A 125 -23.37 -13.79 -13.39
C GLN A 125 -23.62 -15.30 -13.36
#